data_AF-A0A9X8H4C2-F1
#
_entry.id   AF-A0A9X8H4C2-F1
#
_cell.length_a   1.000
_cell.length_b   1.000
_cell.length_c   1.000
_cell.angle_alpha   90.00
_cell.angle_beta   90.00
_cell.angle_gamma   90.00
#
_symmetry.space_group_name_H-M   'P 1'
#
loop_
_entity.id
_entity.type
_entity.pdbx_description
1 polymer ?
#
loop_
_entity_poly.entity_id
_entity_poly.type
_entity_poly.pdbx_seq_one_letter_code
_entity_poly.pdbx_strand_id
1 'polypeptide(L)'
;MTILLTKPIHEVWFEFNEDKCDFRYMPVWAWDEILTCHSELYSKLALDVVTDCFRRWGGVPRYVLRYALVDTQQLLLEDALDVAKCDWVLNAIGKLEANCPESHRLLHYQVDSETFINHHVDFASHYVQDKVYKRLRDDNERRLVELLAASYNGSDNFTVLYTRLFERYVHSVLPHGGSFRIRRLIQPDGVCPSLVDNEDHYDEGSDDEEKSDDAMDTEGENVVAEDLDPGEGSAAAPVVWDIDGKKGIVHVPRQQPVEFNSDSEVATAAIGVYLRPTIKHDLSVDAIVKPDVVVTIAAKHPCKQKDLNDVLNLLGNPPAPRLFFVVPPNGFADFQYQQYVTQEGTPTTHLSASVRSIHQYVMQVTPSVQAGMTQHPSSDEGTKKRLRDE
;
A
#
# COMPACT_ATOMS: atom_id res chain seq x y z
N MET A 1 9.21 28.76 -30.25
CA MET A 1 9.17 28.17 -28.90
C MET A 1 10.27 27.14 -28.83
N THR A 2 11.21 27.31 -27.91
CA THR A 2 12.31 26.35 -27.69
C THR A 2 11.98 25.58 -26.42
N ILE A 3 11.98 24.25 -26.50
CA ILE A 3 11.75 23.38 -25.35
C ILE A 3 13.07 22.71 -25.02
N LEU A 4 13.55 22.86 -23.79
CA LEU A 4 14.67 22.10 -23.26
C LEU A 4 14.12 20.94 -22.44
N LEU A 5 14.40 19.71 -22.88
CA LEU A 5 14.12 18.50 -22.10
C LEU A 5 15.42 18.01 -21.49
N THR A 6 15.51 18.04 -20.17
CA THR A 6 16.70 17.65 -19.43
C THR A 6 16.34 16.90 -18.15
N LYS A 7 17.32 16.18 -17.61
CA LYS A 7 17.23 15.68 -16.24
C LYS A 7 17.19 16.86 -15.25
N PRO A 8 16.59 16.69 -14.07
CA PRO A 8 16.51 17.72 -13.04
C PRO A 8 17.85 17.94 -12.31
N ILE A 9 18.95 18.00 -13.05
CA ILE A 9 20.29 18.27 -12.53
C ILE A 9 20.47 19.79 -12.53
N HIS A 10 20.64 20.38 -11.35
CA HIS A 10 20.69 21.84 -11.17
C HIS A 10 21.68 22.51 -12.13
N GLU A 11 22.88 21.95 -12.28
CA GLU A 11 23.94 22.45 -13.17
C GLU A 11 23.53 22.56 -14.65
N VAL A 12 22.51 21.83 -15.10
CA VAL A 12 22.10 21.80 -16.51
C VAL A 12 21.04 22.85 -16.81
N TRP A 13 20.11 23.11 -15.89
CA TRP A 13 18.95 23.98 -16.15
C TRP A 13 19.03 25.34 -15.46
N PHE A 14 19.82 25.48 -14.39
CA PHE A 14 19.81 26.69 -13.55
C PHE A 14 20.11 27.97 -14.33
N GLU A 15 21.10 27.96 -15.23
CA GLU A 15 21.44 29.12 -16.07
C GLU A 15 20.28 29.54 -17.00
N PHE A 16 19.44 28.60 -17.41
CA PHE A 16 18.27 28.89 -18.26
C PHE A 16 17.09 29.44 -17.44
N ASN A 17 17.05 29.22 -16.14
CA ASN A 17 15.97 29.68 -15.26
C ASN A 17 16.10 31.16 -14.87
N GLU A 18 17.29 31.76 -15.00
CA GLU A 18 17.49 33.19 -14.75
C GLU A 18 16.78 34.08 -15.80
N ASP A 19 16.48 33.54 -16.99
CA ASP A 19 15.89 34.25 -18.13
C ASP A 19 14.44 33.81 -18.46
N LYS A 20 13.42 34.36 -17.77
CA LYS A 20 11.97 34.24 -18.12
C LYS A 20 11.50 32.84 -18.59
N CYS A 21 12.15 31.76 -18.16
CA CYS A 21 11.87 30.42 -18.62
C CYS A 21 10.73 29.84 -17.78
N ASP A 22 9.76 29.26 -18.46
CA ASP A 22 8.65 28.59 -17.78
C ASP A 22 9.07 27.15 -17.45
N PHE A 23 9.36 26.90 -16.17
CA PHE A 23 9.86 25.60 -15.72
C PHE A 23 8.71 24.65 -15.38
N ARG A 24 8.79 23.41 -15.86
CA ARG A 24 7.83 22.33 -15.56
C ARG A 24 8.56 21.03 -15.30
N TYR A 25 8.04 20.24 -14.37
CA TYR A 25 8.52 18.88 -14.08
C TYR A 25 7.73 17.87 -14.92
N MET A 26 8.42 16.90 -15.51
CA MET A 26 7.77 15.75 -16.13
C MET A 26 7.64 14.61 -15.11
N PRO A 27 6.43 14.09 -14.87
CA PRO A 27 6.26 12.89 -14.05
C PRO A 27 6.84 11.66 -14.76
N VAL A 28 7.04 10.60 -13.99
CA VAL A 28 7.20 9.26 -14.55
C VAL A 28 5.87 8.78 -15.13
N TRP A 29 5.91 7.79 -16.02
CA TRP A 29 4.73 7.32 -16.73
C TRP A 29 3.84 6.43 -15.85
N ALA A 30 2.54 6.60 -15.98
CA ALA A 30 1.55 5.67 -15.44
C ALA A 30 1.61 4.31 -16.15
N TRP A 31 0.99 3.30 -15.54
CA TRP A 31 0.94 1.96 -16.12
C TRP A 31 0.25 1.95 -17.49
N ASP A 32 -0.85 2.69 -17.66
CA ASP A 32 -1.57 2.78 -18.94
C ASP A 32 -0.74 3.42 -20.05
N GLU A 33 0.10 4.40 -19.72
CA GLU A 33 1.04 5.01 -20.67
C GLU A 33 2.14 4.01 -21.09
N ILE A 34 2.64 3.22 -20.14
CA ILE A 34 3.59 2.14 -20.41
C ILE A 34 2.95 1.07 -21.30
N LEU A 35 1.72 0.64 -21.01
CA LEU A 35 0.98 -0.34 -21.79
C LEU A 35 0.72 0.15 -23.22
N THR A 36 0.30 1.41 -23.37
CA THR A 36 0.07 2.01 -24.68
C THR A 36 1.36 2.05 -25.51
N CYS A 37 2.47 2.45 -24.91
CA CYS A 37 3.76 2.45 -25.61
C CYS A 37 4.27 1.03 -25.90
N HIS A 38 4.01 0.10 -24.99
CA HIS A 38 4.31 -1.31 -25.22
C HIS A 38 3.57 -1.86 -26.43
N SER A 39 2.26 -1.65 -26.54
CA SER A 39 1.47 -2.15 -27.68
C SER A 39 1.93 -1.58 -29.02
N GLU A 40 2.31 -0.30 -29.05
CA GLU A 40 2.71 0.39 -30.28
C GLU A 40 4.17 0.12 -30.69
N LEU A 41 5.11 0.16 -29.73
CA LEU A 41 6.55 0.21 -30.03
C LEU A 41 7.33 -1.02 -29.54
N TYR A 42 6.81 -1.75 -28.57
CA TYR A 42 7.50 -2.88 -27.92
C TYR A 42 6.66 -4.16 -27.87
N SER A 43 5.73 -4.36 -28.82
CA SER A 43 4.75 -5.47 -28.82
C SER A 43 5.35 -6.87 -28.80
N LYS A 44 6.65 -7.00 -29.13
CA LYS A 44 7.39 -8.27 -29.06
C LYS A 44 7.95 -8.58 -27.67
N LEU A 45 8.03 -7.60 -26.79
CA LEU A 45 8.45 -7.78 -25.41
C LEU A 45 7.32 -8.45 -24.65
N ALA A 46 7.62 -9.52 -23.91
CA ALA A 46 6.59 -10.21 -23.14
C ALA A 46 6.06 -9.32 -22.02
N LEU A 47 4.74 -9.31 -21.82
CA LEU A 47 4.07 -8.37 -20.91
C LEU A 47 4.46 -8.62 -19.44
N ASP A 48 4.72 -9.88 -19.08
CA ASP A 48 5.23 -10.27 -17.76
C ASP A 48 6.57 -9.60 -17.42
N VAL A 49 7.49 -9.51 -18.39
CA VAL A 49 8.76 -8.79 -18.23
C VAL A 49 8.52 -7.30 -18.01
N VAL A 50 7.62 -6.68 -18.78
CA VAL A 50 7.26 -5.26 -18.63
C VAL A 50 6.66 -5.00 -17.26
N THR A 51 5.73 -5.86 -16.82
CA THR A 51 5.10 -5.79 -15.50
C THR A 51 6.13 -5.91 -14.38
N ASP A 52 7.07 -6.87 -14.46
CA ASP A 52 8.13 -6.98 -13.45
C ASP A 52 9.06 -5.76 -13.44
N CYS A 53 9.46 -5.26 -14.61
CA CYS A 53 10.29 -4.06 -14.69
C CYS A 53 9.56 -2.84 -14.14
N PHE A 54 8.28 -2.64 -14.43
CA PHE A 54 7.48 -1.55 -13.88
C PHE A 54 7.35 -1.66 -12.37
N ARG A 55 7.11 -2.87 -11.84
CA ARG A 55 7.07 -3.12 -10.40
C ARG A 55 8.38 -2.71 -9.70
N ARG A 56 9.53 -2.98 -10.33
CA ARG A 56 10.85 -2.67 -9.76
C ARG A 56 11.26 -1.20 -9.94
N TRP A 57 11.16 -0.70 -11.16
CA TRP A 57 11.68 0.61 -11.57
C TRP A 57 10.66 1.73 -11.51
N GLY A 58 9.38 1.43 -11.25
CA GLY A 58 8.30 2.39 -11.44
C GLY A 58 8.11 2.77 -12.90
N GLY A 59 7.54 3.96 -13.13
CA GLY A 59 7.14 4.46 -14.44
C GLY A 59 8.25 4.94 -15.38
N VAL A 60 9.49 4.46 -15.29
CA VAL A 60 10.59 4.96 -16.13
C VAL A 60 10.68 4.13 -17.41
N PRO A 61 10.19 4.62 -18.58
CA PRO A 61 10.01 3.78 -19.78
C PRO A 61 11.32 3.20 -20.30
N ARG A 62 12.44 3.87 -20.03
CA ARG A 62 13.77 3.41 -20.39
C ARG A 62 14.10 2.05 -19.77
N TYR A 63 13.84 1.87 -18.47
CA TYR A 63 14.13 0.63 -17.77
C TYR A 63 13.01 -0.40 -17.91
N VAL A 64 11.78 0.06 -18.09
CA VAL A 64 10.59 -0.78 -18.24
C VAL A 64 10.43 -1.39 -19.63
N LEU A 65 10.81 -0.66 -20.68
CA LEU A 65 10.62 -1.09 -22.07
C LEU A 65 11.96 -1.28 -22.79
N ARG A 66 12.72 -0.19 -22.95
CA ARG A 66 13.92 -0.18 -23.79
C ARG A 66 15.02 -1.11 -23.28
N TYR A 67 15.21 -1.18 -21.97
CA TYR A 67 16.25 -1.97 -21.30
C TYR A 67 15.71 -3.16 -20.51
N ALA A 68 14.46 -3.56 -20.75
CA ALA A 68 13.81 -4.63 -20.01
C ALA A 68 14.61 -5.95 -20.02
N LEU A 69 15.22 -6.27 -21.17
CA LEU A 69 16.03 -7.47 -21.39
C LEU A 69 17.55 -7.21 -21.37
N VAL A 70 18.00 -6.08 -20.84
CA VAL A 70 19.42 -5.72 -20.80
C VAL A 70 19.93 -5.83 -19.37
N ASP A 71 20.50 -6.99 -19.02
CA ASP A 71 20.93 -7.33 -17.65
C ASP A 71 21.82 -6.25 -17.01
N THR A 72 22.79 -5.73 -17.76
CA THR A 72 23.71 -4.68 -17.25
C THR A 72 23.00 -3.39 -16.89
N GLN A 73 21.88 -3.07 -17.55
CA GLN A 73 21.05 -1.92 -17.21
C GLN A 73 20.10 -2.24 -16.06
N GLN A 74 19.60 -3.47 -15.97
CA GLN A 74 18.76 -3.93 -14.87
C GLN A 74 19.54 -3.98 -13.54
N LEU A 75 20.82 -4.36 -13.57
CA LEU A 75 21.71 -4.39 -12.41
C LEU A 75 21.93 -3.01 -11.75
N LEU A 76 21.77 -1.93 -12.50
CA LEU A 76 21.93 -0.57 -11.99
C LEU A 76 20.98 -0.21 -10.84
N LEU A 77 19.86 -0.93 -10.70
CA LEU A 77 18.97 -0.77 -9.54
C LEU A 77 19.58 -1.36 -8.29
N GLU A 78 20.16 -2.56 -8.38
CA GLU A 78 20.81 -3.22 -7.25
C GLU A 78 22.07 -2.45 -6.82
N ASP A 79 22.85 -1.95 -7.78
CA ASP A 79 23.99 -1.06 -7.49
C ASP A 79 23.55 0.20 -6.72
N ALA A 80 22.40 0.78 -7.09
CA ALA A 80 21.86 1.94 -6.39
C ALA A 80 21.39 1.57 -4.98
N LEU A 81 20.73 0.41 -4.82
CA LEU A 81 20.29 -0.10 -3.52
C LEU A 81 21.47 -0.36 -2.56
N ASP A 82 22.63 -0.75 -3.07
CA ASP A 82 23.84 -0.96 -2.26
C ASP A 82 24.39 0.34 -1.63
N VAL A 83 24.05 1.50 -2.19
CA VAL A 83 24.44 2.82 -1.67
C VAL A 83 23.46 3.34 -0.61
N ALA A 84 22.25 2.80 -0.54
CA ALA A 84 21.19 3.26 0.35
C ALA A 84 21.45 2.86 1.82
N LYS A 85 21.96 3.81 2.61
CA LYS A 85 22.17 3.71 4.07
C LYS A 85 21.31 4.71 4.84
N CYS A 86 21.27 4.64 6.17
CA CYS A 86 20.41 5.53 6.97
C CYS A 86 20.65 7.02 6.67
N ASP A 87 21.91 7.44 6.56
CA ASP A 87 22.25 8.83 6.25
C ASP A 87 21.95 9.20 4.79
N TRP A 88 21.72 8.24 3.90
CA TRP A 88 21.29 8.53 2.53
C TRP A 88 19.86 9.11 2.51
N VAL A 89 18.93 8.54 3.29
CA VAL A 89 17.54 9.03 3.37
C VAL A 89 17.49 10.48 3.86
N LEU A 90 18.30 10.81 4.87
CA LEU A 90 18.40 12.16 5.43
C LEU A 90 18.89 13.20 4.41
N ASN A 91 19.63 12.77 3.39
CA ASN A 91 20.25 13.63 2.38
C ASN A 91 19.60 13.49 0.98
N ALA A 92 18.51 12.73 0.88
CA ALA A 92 17.95 12.26 -0.38
C ALA A 92 17.56 13.37 -1.37
N ILE A 93 16.95 14.46 -0.90
CA ILE A 93 16.43 15.55 -1.75
C ILE A 93 17.58 16.34 -2.38
N GLY A 94 18.57 16.77 -1.59
CA GLY A 94 19.75 17.47 -2.11
C GLY A 94 20.58 16.61 -3.07
N LYS A 95 20.47 15.29 -2.99
CA LYS A 95 21.13 14.36 -3.92
C LYS A 95 20.40 14.18 -5.25
N LEU A 96 19.11 14.52 -5.34
CA LEU A 96 18.34 14.43 -6.58
C LEU A 96 18.59 15.65 -7.48
N GLU A 97 18.91 16.80 -6.87
CA GLU A 97 19.35 17.98 -7.63
C GLU A 97 20.86 17.94 -7.96
N ALA A 98 21.63 17.21 -7.14
CA ALA A 98 23.02 16.87 -7.42
C ALA A 98 23.12 15.77 -8.48
N ASN A 99 24.28 15.69 -9.14
CA ASN A 99 24.57 14.64 -10.12
C ASN A 99 24.84 13.28 -9.44
N CYS A 100 23.82 12.68 -8.82
CA CYS A 100 23.87 11.36 -8.17
C CYS A 100 22.92 10.39 -8.87
N PRO A 101 23.40 9.62 -9.87
CA PRO A 101 22.58 8.70 -10.66
C PRO A 101 21.80 7.68 -9.82
N GLU A 102 22.36 7.23 -8.69
CA GLU A 102 21.74 6.27 -7.77
C GLU A 102 20.46 6.83 -7.16
N SER A 103 20.48 8.10 -6.73
CA SER A 103 19.30 8.75 -6.15
C SER A 103 18.14 8.81 -7.14
N HIS A 104 18.41 9.12 -8.41
CA HIS A 104 17.39 9.15 -9.46
C HIS A 104 16.82 7.78 -9.84
N ARG A 105 17.48 6.69 -9.44
CA ARG A 105 16.95 5.33 -9.63
C ARG A 105 16.09 4.88 -8.47
N LEU A 106 16.37 5.38 -7.26
CA LEU A 106 15.65 5.01 -6.05
C LEU A 106 14.49 5.96 -5.72
N LEU A 107 14.56 7.20 -6.21
CA LEU A 107 13.62 8.26 -5.88
C LEU A 107 13.15 8.96 -7.15
N HIS A 108 11.86 9.25 -7.20
CA HIS A 108 11.24 9.97 -8.30
C HIS A 108 10.52 11.22 -7.79
N TYR A 109 10.40 12.20 -8.69
CA TYR A 109 9.50 13.32 -8.48
C TYR A 109 8.06 12.88 -8.71
N GLN A 110 7.24 13.06 -7.68
CA GLN A 110 5.80 13.01 -7.78
C GLN A 110 5.31 14.44 -8.06
N VAL A 111 4.76 14.63 -9.25
CA VAL A 111 4.44 15.95 -9.81
C VAL A 111 2.94 16.17 -9.78
N ASP A 112 2.53 17.39 -9.45
CA ASP A 112 1.14 17.82 -9.57
C ASP A 112 0.67 17.74 -11.03
N SER A 113 -0.36 16.93 -11.30
CA SER A 113 -0.82 16.61 -12.65
C SER A 113 -1.53 17.76 -13.37
N GLU A 114 -1.92 18.81 -12.64
CA GLU A 114 -2.61 19.97 -13.23
C GLU A 114 -1.61 21.05 -13.66
N THR A 115 -0.68 21.39 -12.77
CA THR A 115 0.23 22.52 -12.97
C THR A 115 1.60 22.10 -13.48
N PHE A 116 2.04 20.88 -13.17
CA PHE A 116 3.41 20.39 -13.42
C PHE A 116 4.51 21.27 -12.80
N ILE A 117 4.17 22.08 -11.78
CA ILE A 117 5.09 23.01 -11.10
C ILE A 117 5.53 22.42 -9.77
N ASN A 118 4.57 21.99 -8.96
CA ASN A 118 4.84 21.46 -7.63
C ASN A 118 5.22 19.99 -7.74
N HIS A 119 6.19 19.61 -6.91
CA HIS A 119 6.60 18.22 -6.80
C HIS A 119 6.99 17.88 -5.36
N HIS A 120 7.01 16.59 -5.05
CA HIS A 120 7.71 16.06 -3.89
C HIS A 120 8.50 14.83 -4.30
N VAL A 121 9.41 14.37 -3.44
CA VAL A 121 10.22 13.18 -3.68
C VAL A 121 9.58 11.99 -2.98
N ASP A 122 9.37 10.91 -3.72
CA ASP A 122 8.92 9.61 -3.20
C ASP A 122 9.83 8.49 -3.74
N PHE A 123 9.74 7.29 -3.16
CA PHE A 123 10.44 6.12 -3.68
C PHE A 123 9.97 5.79 -5.11
N ALA A 124 10.90 5.28 -5.92
CA ALA A 124 10.64 4.94 -7.31
C ALA A 124 9.52 3.91 -7.49
N SER A 125 9.39 2.99 -6.53
CA SER A 125 8.37 1.95 -6.48
C SER A 125 8.25 1.39 -5.05
N HIS A 126 7.17 0.65 -4.78
CA HIS A 126 7.07 -0.12 -3.52
C HIS A 126 8.18 -1.17 -3.37
N TYR A 127 8.63 -1.78 -4.48
CA TYR A 127 9.77 -2.69 -4.44
C TYR A 127 11.02 -1.97 -3.91
N VAL A 128 11.29 -0.75 -4.39
CA VAL A 128 12.41 0.06 -3.93
C VAL A 128 12.25 0.46 -2.46
N GLN A 129 11.07 0.93 -2.05
CA GLN A 129 10.78 1.24 -0.65
C GLN A 129 11.08 0.05 0.27
N ASP A 130 10.63 -1.15 -0.10
CA ASP A 130 10.82 -2.37 0.66
C ASP A 130 12.30 -2.79 0.74
N LYS A 131 13.02 -2.70 -0.39
CA LYS A 131 14.45 -3.01 -0.45
C LYS A 131 15.27 -2.02 0.35
N VAL A 132 15.01 -0.72 0.20
CA VAL A 132 15.67 0.34 0.98
C VAL A 132 15.40 0.10 2.46
N TYR A 133 14.14 -0.05 2.88
CA TYR A 133 13.82 -0.33 4.29
C TYR A 133 14.60 -1.53 4.84
N LYS A 134 14.65 -2.64 4.10
CA LYS A 134 15.42 -3.82 4.49
C LYS A 134 16.90 -3.49 4.66
N ARG A 135 17.51 -2.78 3.69
CA ARG A 135 18.92 -2.37 3.78
C ARG A 135 19.19 -1.44 4.96
N LEU A 136 18.31 -0.48 5.24
CA LEU A 136 18.44 0.41 6.39
C LEU A 136 18.39 -0.36 7.72
N ARG A 137 17.52 -1.36 7.79
CA ARG A 137 17.41 -2.23 8.96
C ARG A 137 18.66 -3.09 9.15
N ASP A 138 19.14 -3.70 8.07
CA ASP A 138 20.33 -4.56 8.07
C ASP A 138 21.61 -3.77 8.36
N ASP A 139 21.69 -2.51 7.91
CA ASP A 139 22.82 -1.59 8.16
C ASP A 139 22.83 -1.08 9.61
N ASN A 140 21.72 -0.50 10.08
CA ASN A 140 21.63 0.04 11.43
C ASN A 140 20.16 0.17 11.91
N GLU A 141 19.60 -0.92 12.44
CA GLU A 141 18.23 -0.96 12.97
C GLU A 141 17.96 0.12 14.03
N ARG A 142 18.93 0.42 14.91
CA ARG A 142 18.77 1.47 15.93
C ARG A 142 18.60 2.83 15.27
N ARG A 143 19.43 3.15 14.28
CA ARG A 143 19.36 4.42 13.55
C ARG A 143 18.07 4.51 12.73
N LEU A 144 17.59 3.42 12.14
CA LEU A 144 16.29 3.37 11.47
C LEU A 144 15.15 3.68 12.45
N VAL A 145 15.16 3.09 13.65
CA VAL A 145 14.16 3.36 14.70
C VAL A 145 14.21 4.82 15.17
N GLU A 146 15.40 5.38 15.36
CA GLU A 146 15.58 6.80 15.68
C GLU A 146 15.03 7.70 14.57
N LEU A 147 15.30 7.36 13.31
CA LEU A 147 14.85 8.10 12.13
C LEU A 147 13.33 8.08 12.02
N LEU A 148 12.72 6.90 12.18
CA LEU A 148 11.26 6.76 12.26
C LEU A 148 10.71 7.57 13.42
N ALA A 149 11.31 7.55 14.60
CA ALA A 149 10.82 8.34 15.74
C ALA A 149 10.99 9.86 15.55
N ALA A 150 12.07 10.30 14.91
CA ALA A 150 12.43 11.71 14.73
C ALA A 150 11.57 12.42 13.68
N SER A 151 11.14 11.72 12.64
CA SER A 151 10.31 12.28 11.57
C SER A 151 8.96 12.84 12.02
N TYR A 152 8.54 12.54 13.25
CA TYR A 152 7.25 12.97 13.80
C TYR A 152 7.33 14.24 14.66
N ASN A 153 8.51 14.87 14.73
CA ASN A 153 8.76 16.07 15.55
C ASN A 153 8.97 17.35 14.71
N GLY A 154 8.82 17.33 13.38
CA GLY A 154 9.10 18.52 12.56
C GLY A 154 8.54 18.50 11.14
N SER A 155 8.29 19.69 10.62
CA SER A 155 7.84 20.01 9.25
C SER A 155 8.99 19.92 8.24
N ASP A 156 9.61 18.75 8.13
CA ASP A 156 10.76 18.56 7.22
C ASP A 156 10.31 18.16 5.81
N ASN A 157 11.09 18.60 4.81
CA ASN A 157 10.93 18.26 3.39
C ASN A 157 10.94 16.73 3.12
N PHE A 158 11.36 15.92 4.09
CA PHE A 158 11.48 14.46 4.00
C PHE A 158 10.26 13.69 4.54
N THR A 159 9.20 14.39 4.95
CA THR A 159 7.99 13.79 5.58
C THR A 159 7.43 12.61 4.78
N VAL A 160 7.42 12.69 3.44
CA VAL A 160 6.89 11.61 2.59
C VAL A 160 7.73 10.33 2.72
N LEU A 161 9.06 10.41 2.58
CA LEU A 161 9.94 9.24 2.67
C LEU A 161 9.88 8.58 4.05
N TYR A 162 9.78 9.37 5.11
CA TYR A 162 9.60 8.85 6.46
C TYR A 162 8.27 8.13 6.64
N THR A 163 7.18 8.72 6.12
CA THR A 163 5.87 8.06 6.12
C THR A 163 5.93 6.73 5.36
N ARG A 164 6.62 6.65 4.22
CA ARG A 164 6.83 5.38 3.50
C ARG A 164 7.65 4.37 4.29
N LEU A 165 8.72 4.79 4.94
CA LEU A 165 9.51 3.90 5.78
C LEU A 165 8.70 3.39 7.00
N PHE A 166 7.83 4.24 7.56
CA PHE A 166 6.91 3.83 8.62
C PHE A 166 5.83 2.88 8.12
N GLU A 167 5.25 3.16 6.96
CA GLU A 167 4.32 2.25 6.26
C GLU A 167 4.96 0.86 6.15
N ARG A 168 6.21 0.80 5.70
CA ARG A 168 6.92 -0.46 5.62
C ARG A 168 7.23 -1.08 6.98
N TYR A 169 7.60 -0.27 7.98
CA TYR A 169 7.80 -0.73 9.35
C TYR A 169 6.54 -1.41 9.91
N VAL A 170 5.37 -0.80 9.74
CA VAL A 170 4.07 -1.34 10.18
C VAL A 170 3.80 -2.69 9.54
N HIS A 171 3.98 -2.81 8.21
CA HIS A 171 3.84 -4.09 7.51
C HIS A 171 4.86 -5.15 7.96
N SER A 172 6.00 -4.75 8.54
CA SER A 172 6.96 -5.68 9.13
C SER A 172 6.58 -6.12 10.55
N VAL A 173 5.74 -5.36 11.26
CA VAL A 173 5.43 -5.60 12.68
C VAL A 173 4.07 -6.27 12.84
N LEU A 174 3.01 -5.75 12.20
CA LEU A 174 1.64 -6.24 12.41
C LEU A 174 1.48 -7.75 12.17
N PRO A 175 2.05 -8.35 11.10
CA PRO A 175 1.91 -9.79 10.88
C PRO A 175 2.54 -10.67 11.98
N HIS A 176 3.50 -10.13 12.74
CA HIS A 176 4.11 -10.88 13.87
C HIS A 176 3.21 -10.94 15.11
N GLY A 177 2.05 -10.27 15.07
CA GLY A 177 1.11 -10.19 16.17
C GLY A 177 1.62 -9.35 17.33
N GLY A 178 0.80 -9.23 18.38
CA GLY A 178 1.12 -8.48 19.58
C GLY A 178 -0.08 -7.71 20.11
N SER A 179 0.19 -6.83 21.08
CA SER A 179 -0.82 -6.00 21.72
C SER A 179 -0.56 -4.55 21.39
N PHE A 180 -1.55 -3.88 20.78
CA PHE A 180 -1.43 -2.50 20.33
C PHE A 180 -2.46 -1.63 21.01
N ARG A 181 -2.07 -0.39 21.34
CA ARG A 181 -3.02 0.60 21.89
C ARG A 181 -3.94 1.07 20.77
N ILE A 182 -5.23 1.13 21.08
CA ILE A 182 -6.25 1.61 20.15
C ILE A 182 -7.19 2.59 20.84
N ARG A 183 -7.84 3.43 20.03
CA ARG A 183 -8.97 4.25 20.44
C ARG A 183 -10.03 4.18 19.36
N ARG A 184 -11.28 3.92 19.76
CA ARG A 184 -12.42 3.99 18.84
C ARG A 184 -12.62 5.45 18.45
N LEU A 185 -12.73 5.70 17.15
CA LEU A 185 -13.03 7.02 16.59
C LEU A 185 -14.54 7.13 16.43
N ILE A 186 -15.12 8.17 17.00
CA ILE A 186 -16.56 8.43 16.99
C ILE A 186 -16.78 9.75 16.25
N GLN A 187 -17.80 9.82 15.41
CA GLN A 187 -18.18 11.06 14.77
C GLN A 187 -18.53 12.12 15.85
N PRO A 188 -18.10 13.39 15.67
CA PRO A 188 -18.36 14.46 16.63
C PRO A 188 -19.84 14.62 17.02
N ASP A 189 -20.76 14.25 16.12
CA ASP A 189 -22.20 14.46 16.30
C ASP A 189 -22.91 13.31 17.03
N GLY A 190 -22.20 12.26 17.44
CA GLY A 190 -22.76 11.16 18.24
C GLY A 190 -23.83 10.30 17.53
N VAL A 191 -24.19 10.64 16.29
CA VAL A 191 -25.10 9.85 15.47
C VAL A 191 -24.32 8.65 14.92
N CYS A 192 -24.53 7.48 15.53
CA CYS A 192 -24.39 6.24 14.78
C CYS A 192 -25.44 6.32 13.66
N PRO A 193 -25.11 6.06 12.38
CA PRO A 193 -26.12 5.81 11.36
C PRO A 193 -26.73 4.43 11.60
N SER A 194 -27.29 4.22 12.80
CA SER A 194 -28.17 3.11 13.12
C SER A 194 -29.55 3.48 12.59
N LEU A 195 -29.99 2.74 11.58
CA LEU A 195 -31.40 2.55 11.23
C LEU A 195 -32.17 3.85 11.04
N VAL A 196 -31.88 4.57 9.96
CA VAL A 196 -32.92 5.37 9.32
C VAL A 196 -33.35 4.55 8.11
N ASP A 197 -34.46 3.84 8.27
CA ASP A 197 -35.20 3.24 7.16
C ASP A 197 -35.61 4.39 6.23
N ASN A 198 -34.82 4.60 5.18
CA ASN A 198 -35.26 5.35 4.02
C ASN A 198 -35.21 4.38 2.86
N GLU A 199 -36.32 3.67 2.67
CA GLU A 199 -36.76 3.27 1.33
C GLU A 199 -36.79 4.56 0.52
N ASP A 200 -35.87 4.76 -0.42
CA ASP A 200 -36.06 5.70 -1.53
C ASP A 200 -35.15 5.32 -2.70
N HIS A 201 -35.84 4.83 -3.74
CA HIS A 201 -35.51 4.69 -5.15
C HIS A 201 -34.05 4.83 -5.61
N TYR A 202 -33.51 3.70 -6.08
CA TYR A 202 -32.57 3.72 -7.20
C TYR A 202 -33.34 4.14 -8.46
N ASP A 203 -33.01 5.32 -8.99
CA ASP A 203 -33.38 5.76 -10.33
C ASP A 203 -32.49 5.01 -11.33
N GLU A 204 -32.88 3.79 -11.69
CA GLU A 204 -32.38 3.12 -12.88
C GLU A 204 -33.09 3.75 -14.08
N GLY A 205 -32.32 4.46 -14.90
CA GLY A 205 -32.78 4.94 -16.20
C GLY A 205 -33.30 3.78 -17.03
N SER A 206 -34.62 3.80 -17.26
CA SER A 206 -35.34 2.98 -18.23
C SER A 206 -34.81 3.27 -19.63
N ASP A 207 -34.29 2.22 -20.27
CA ASP A 207 -34.47 1.99 -21.70
C ASP A 207 -35.31 0.72 -21.83
N ASP A 208 -36.64 0.90 -21.81
CA ASP A 208 -37.61 -0.12 -22.20
C ASP A 208 -37.56 -0.37 -23.72
N GLU A 209 -37.24 -1.60 -24.12
CA GLU A 209 -37.95 -2.25 -25.22
C GLU A 209 -38.39 -3.65 -24.79
N GLU A 210 -39.71 -3.80 -24.66
CA GLU A 210 -40.43 -5.02 -24.35
C GLU A 210 -40.18 -6.15 -25.39
N LYS A 211 -40.18 -7.42 -24.93
CA LYS A 211 -41.23 -8.39 -25.33
C LYS A 211 -41.15 -9.77 -24.65
N SER A 212 -42.27 -10.07 -23.98
CA SER A 212 -43.08 -11.31 -23.93
C SER A 212 -42.50 -12.63 -23.40
N ASP A 213 -43.13 -13.06 -22.30
CA ASP A 213 -43.82 -14.34 -22.03
C ASP A 213 -43.04 -15.66 -22.10
N ASP A 214 -42.88 -16.34 -20.96
CA ASP A 214 -43.67 -17.56 -20.67
C ASP A 214 -43.44 -18.09 -19.25
N ALA A 215 -44.54 -18.48 -18.63
CA ALA A 215 -44.63 -19.07 -17.30
C ALA A 215 -44.23 -20.55 -17.29
N MET A 216 -43.65 -21.02 -16.17
CA MET A 216 -44.00 -22.32 -15.58
C MET A 216 -43.58 -22.38 -14.11
N ASP A 217 -44.59 -22.59 -13.26
CA ASP A 217 -44.49 -23.09 -11.90
C ASP A 217 -43.73 -24.43 -11.86
N THR A 218 -43.02 -24.69 -10.76
CA THR A 218 -43.10 -25.99 -10.09
C THR A 218 -42.65 -25.91 -8.64
N GLU A 219 -43.56 -26.35 -7.77
CA GLU A 219 -43.38 -26.60 -6.35
C GLU A 219 -42.51 -27.84 -6.08
N GLY A 220 -41.98 -27.93 -4.86
CA GLY A 220 -41.46 -29.16 -4.24
C GLY A 220 -39.94 -29.15 -4.06
N GLU A 221 -39.33 -29.56 -2.95
CA GLU A 221 -39.79 -30.31 -1.78
C GLU A 221 -38.79 -30.06 -0.63
N ASN A 222 -39.32 -30.06 0.59
CA ASN A 222 -38.57 -30.21 1.84
C ASN A 222 -37.94 -31.60 1.92
N VAL A 223 -36.64 -31.68 2.22
CA VAL A 223 -36.03 -32.88 2.82
C VAL A 223 -35.09 -32.52 3.97
N VAL A 224 -35.64 -32.76 5.17
CA VAL A 224 -35.05 -33.29 6.42
C VAL A 224 -33.53 -33.37 6.57
N ALA A 225 -33.10 -32.82 7.70
CA ALA A 225 -31.78 -32.94 8.31
C ALA A 225 -31.43 -34.38 8.72
N GLU A 226 -30.17 -34.76 8.56
CA GLU A 226 -29.54 -35.83 9.33
C GLU A 226 -28.33 -35.29 10.08
N ASP A 227 -28.36 -35.49 11.39
CA ASP A 227 -27.36 -35.14 12.38
C ASP A 227 -26.05 -35.92 12.15
N LEU A 228 -24.94 -35.20 11.98
CA LEU A 228 -23.58 -35.74 12.07
C LEU A 228 -22.80 -34.97 13.14
N ASP A 229 -22.57 -35.67 14.25
CA ASP A 229 -21.76 -35.28 15.40
C ASP A 229 -20.28 -35.08 14.98
N PRO A 230 -19.69 -33.87 15.08
CA PRO A 230 -18.27 -33.69 14.86
C PRO A 230 -17.55 -33.73 16.21
N GLY A 231 -16.84 -34.83 16.42
CA GLY A 231 -15.97 -35.05 17.57
C GLY A 231 -14.96 -33.93 17.81
N GLU A 232 -14.53 -33.85 19.07
CA GLU A 232 -13.53 -32.95 19.63
C GLU A 232 -12.19 -33.00 18.86
N GLY A 233 -12.11 -32.23 17.78
CA GLY A 233 -10.87 -31.70 17.24
C GLY A 233 -10.64 -30.32 17.86
N SER A 234 -9.47 -30.11 18.47
CA SER A 234 -9.02 -28.80 18.94
C SER A 234 -9.08 -27.79 17.79
N ALA A 235 -10.18 -27.04 17.70
CA ALA A 235 -10.32 -25.95 16.76
C ALA A 235 -9.30 -24.88 17.14
N ALA A 236 -8.33 -24.63 16.26
CA ALA A 236 -7.46 -23.48 16.39
C ALA A 236 -8.35 -22.24 16.57
N ALA A 237 -8.14 -21.50 17.65
CA ALA A 237 -8.94 -20.33 17.97
C ALA A 237 -9.00 -19.37 16.77
N PRO A 238 -10.12 -18.65 16.55
CA PRO A 238 -10.27 -17.75 15.42
C PRO A 238 -9.08 -16.79 15.32
N VAL A 239 -8.46 -16.69 14.14
CA VAL A 239 -7.41 -15.70 13.83
C VAL A 239 -8.08 -14.34 13.64
N VAL A 240 -8.67 -13.83 14.72
CA VAL A 240 -9.43 -12.57 14.73
C VAL A 240 -8.71 -11.61 15.67
N TRP A 241 -8.67 -10.34 15.26
CA TRP A 241 -8.13 -9.28 16.11
C TRP A 241 -9.08 -9.07 17.29
N ASP A 242 -8.63 -9.34 18.52
CA ASP A 242 -9.48 -9.25 19.71
C ASP A 242 -9.34 -7.88 20.38
N ILE A 243 -10.45 -7.18 20.56
CA ILE A 243 -10.45 -5.81 21.10
C ILE A 243 -10.88 -5.82 22.57
N ASP A 244 -9.92 -5.54 23.45
CA ASP A 244 -10.22 -5.16 24.83
C ASP A 244 -10.55 -3.66 24.89
N GLY A 245 -11.82 -3.35 24.60
CA GLY A 245 -12.32 -1.97 24.58
C GLY A 245 -12.20 -1.24 25.92
N LYS A 246 -12.15 -1.97 27.05
CA LYS A 246 -11.98 -1.35 28.38
C LYS A 246 -10.55 -0.89 28.61
N LYS A 247 -9.57 -1.62 28.08
CA LYS A 247 -8.15 -1.25 28.16
C LYS A 247 -7.68 -0.38 27.00
N GLY A 248 -8.47 -0.26 25.94
CA GLY A 248 -8.05 0.40 24.70
C GLY A 248 -6.90 -0.36 24.05
N ILE A 249 -6.99 -1.69 24.01
CA ILE A 249 -5.96 -2.57 23.44
C ILE A 249 -6.62 -3.49 22.41
N VAL A 250 -5.90 -3.76 21.32
CA VAL A 250 -6.22 -4.87 20.40
C VAL A 250 -5.10 -5.89 20.44
N HIS A 251 -5.48 -7.16 20.50
CA HIS A 251 -4.60 -8.31 20.38
C HIS A 251 -4.63 -8.80 18.93
N VAL A 252 -3.52 -8.60 18.24
CA VAL A 252 -3.32 -9.05 16.85
C VAL A 252 -2.67 -10.44 16.92
N PRO A 253 -3.29 -11.49 16.37
CA PRO A 253 -2.66 -12.80 16.27
C PRO A 253 -1.49 -12.78 15.30
N ARG A 254 -0.63 -13.80 15.32
CA ARG A 254 0.36 -13.99 14.24
C ARG A 254 -0.35 -14.31 12.93
N GLN A 255 0.09 -13.69 11.86
CA GLN A 255 -0.50 -13.78 10.53
C GLN A 255 0.60 -14.00 9.49
N GLN A 256 0.28 -14.75 8.45
CA GLN A 256 1.15 -14.85 7.29
C GLN A 256 0.96 -13.61 6.41
N PRO A 257 2.00 -12.82 6.12
CA PRO A 257 1.91 -11.76 5.14
C PRO A 257 1.92 -12.36 3.73
N VAL A 258 0.98 -11.94 2.90
CA VAL A 258 0.86 -12.32 1.49
C VAL A 258 0.66 -11.06 0.68
N GLU A 259 1.41 -10.93 -0.41
CA GLU A 259 1.20 -9.84 -1.35
C GLU A 259 0.21 -10.29 -2.43
N PHE A 260 -0.66 -9.38 -2.88
CA PHE A 260 -1.65 -9.67 -3.92
C PHE A 260 -1.67 -8.58 -4.99
N ASN A 261 -2.06 -8.96 -6.20
CA ASN A 261 -2.18 -8.05 -7.34
C ASN A 261 -3.57 -8.10 -8.02
N SER A 262 -4.48 -8.94 -7.53
CA SER A 262 -5.82 -9.09 -8.10
C SER A 262 -6.87 -9.38 -7.03
N ASP A 263 -8.11 -8.98 -7.33
CA ASP A 263 -9.28 -9.20 -6.49
C ASP A 263 -9.55 -10.69 -6.21
N SER A 264 -9.23 -11.56 -7.16
CA SER A 264 -9.41 -13.01 -7.02
C SER A 264 -8.50 -13.60 -5.94
N GLU A 265 -7.27 -13.09 -5.80
CA GLU A 265 -6.34 -13.50 -4.73
C GLU A 265 -6.87 -13.09 -3.35
N VAL A 266 -7.49 -11.91 -3.24
CA VAL A 266 -8.16 -11.46 -2.00
C VAL A 266 -9.35 -12.35 -1.67
N ALA A 267 -10.20 -12.63 -2.67
CA ALA A 267 -11.41 -13.46 -2.50
C ALA A 267 -11.06 -14.88 -2.04
N THR A 268 -10.01 -15.49 -2.61
CA THR A 268 -9.58 -16.87 -2.32
C THR A 268 -8.69 -17.01 -1.08
N ALA A 269 -8.15 -15.92 -0.56
CA ALA A 269 -7.30 -15.94 0.63
C ALA A 269 -8.01 -16.55 1.85
N ALA A 270 -7.25 -17.28 2.67
CA ALA A 270 -7.72 -17.84 3.93
C ALA A 270 -8.01 -16.74 4.97
N ILE A 271 -8.91 -17.04 5.91
CA ILE A 271 -9.18 -16.15 7.06
C ILE A 271 -7.92 -15.98 7.89
N GLY A 272 -7.65 -14.76 8.35
CA GLY A 272 -6.49 -14.46 9.20
C GLY A 272 -5.18 -14.21 8.45
N VAL A 273 -5.16 -14.25 7.12
CA VAL A 273 -4.01 -13.84 6.29
C VAL A 273 -3.91 -12.32 6.25
N TYR A 274 -2.68 -11.79 6.30
CA TYR A 274 -2.40 -10.36 6.16
C TYR A 274 -2.07 -10.05 4.70
N LEU A 275 -3.05 -9.49 3.98
CA LEU A 275 -2.96 -9.22 2.55
C LEU A 275 -2.47 -7.78 2.31
N ARG A 276 -1.41 -7.63 1.52
CA ARG A 276 -0.86 -6.33 1.11
C ARG A 276 -0.89 -6.21 -0.41
N PRO A 277 -1.42 -5.12 -0.98
CA PRO A 277 -1.38 -4.93 -2.43
C PRO A 277 0.08 -4.75 -2.92
N THR A 278 0.46 -5.41 -4.02
CA THR A 278 1.78 -5.24 -4.66
C THR A 278 1.90 -3.92 -5.40
N ILE A 279 0.78 -3.40 -5.89
CA ILE A 279 0.70 -2.15 -6.65
C ILE A 279 -0.50 -1.37 -6.12
N LYS A 280 -0.30 -0.11 -5.74
CA LYS A 280 -1.38 0.83 -5.39
C LYS A 280 -2.06 1.33 -6.66
N HIS A 281 -2.78 0.44 -7.35
CA HIS A 281 -3.81 0.87 -8.29
C HIS A 281 -5.13 0.81 -7.50
N ASP A 282 -5.72 2.00 -7.27
CA ASP A 282 -7.11 2.23 -6.85
C ASP A 282 -7.59 1.75 -5.46
N LEU A 283 -6.76 1.08 -4.66
CA LEU A 283 -7.12 0.71 -3.29
C LEU A 283 -6.69 1.81 -2.30
N SER A 284 -7.67 2.43 -1.61
CA SER A 284 -7.44 3.43 -0.55
C SER A 284 -6.89 2.86 0.77
N VAL A 285 -6.53 1.57 0.77
CA VAL A 285 -6.17 0.80 1.95
C VAL A 285 -4.79 0.18 1.77
N ASP A 286 -4.02 0.08 2.85
CA ASP A 286 -2.64 -0.41 2.82
C ASP A 286 -2.55 -1.91 3.11
N ALA A 287 -3.53 -2.48 3.82
CA ALA A 287 -3.66 -3.93 3.99
C ALA A 287 -5.09 -4.36 4.32
N ILE A 288 -5.37 -5.63 4.06
CA ILE A 288 -6.65 -6.31 4.32
C ILE A 288 -6.38 -7.57 5.15
N VAL A 289 -7.22 -7.82 6.15
CA VAL A 289 -7.21 -9.06 6.94
C VAL A 289 -8.63 -9.61 6.98
N LYS A 290 -8.83 -10.78 6.38
CA LYS A 290 -10.14 -11.46 6.40
C LYS A 290 -10.52 -11.89 7.83
N PRO A 291 -11.81 -11.79 8.21
CA PRO A 291 -12.93 -11.48 7.33
C PRO A 291 -13.31 -9.99 7.29
N ASP A 292 -12.84 -9.15 8.22
CA ASP A 292 -13.52 -7.89 8.53
C ASP A 292 -12.57 -6.73 8.87
N VAL A 293 -11.25 -6.90 8.70
CA VAL A 293 -10.27 -5.88 9.08
C VAL A 293 -9.65 -5.24 7.85
N VAL A 294 -9.68 -3.91 7.84
CA VAL A 294 -9.03 -3.05 6.85
C VAL A 294 -8.04 -2.16 7.58
N VAL A 295 -6.85 -2.00 7.02
CA VAL A 295 -5.75 -1.23 7.61
C VAL A 295 -5.33 -0.12 6.66
N THR A 296 -5.29 1.10 7.18
CA THR A 296 -4.73 2.28 6.51
C THR A 296 -3.64 2.87 7.39
N ILE A 297 -2.47 3.15 6.84
CA ILE A 297 -1.33 3.69 7.54
C ILE A 297 -1.28 5.18 7.23
N ALA A 298 -1.66 5.99 8.22
CA ALA A 298 -2.03 7.36 7.95
C ALA A 298 -0.85 8.34 8.01
N ALA A 299 -0.67 9.06 6.91
CA ALA A 299 -0.51 10.51 6.91
C ALA A 299 -1.72 11.12 6.18
N LYS A 300 -2.87 11.26 6.88
CA LYS A 300 -4.13 11.85 6.39
C LYS A 300 -4.50 11.49 4.92
N HIS A 301 -4.96 10.26 4.69
CA HIS A 301 -5.57 9.91 3.40
C HIS A 301 -7.09 10.13 3.45
N PRO A 302 -7.69 10.75 2.42
CA PRO A 302 -9.15 10.84 2.32
C PRO A 302 -9.77 9.44 2.28
N CYS A 303 -10.78 9.18 3.12
CA CYS A 303 -11.50 7.92 3.11
C CYS A 303 -12.49 7.90 1.95
N LYS A 304 -12.00 7.59 0.75
CA LYS A 304 -12.83 7.46 -0.45
C LYS A 304 -13.83 6.32 -0.28
N GLN A 305 -15.12 6.67 -0.26
CA GLN A 305 -16.19 5.72 0.01
C GLN A 305 -16.23 4.56 -0.98
N LYS A 306 -16.06 4.85 -2.28
CA LYS A 306 -16.15 3.82 -3.33
C LYS A 306 -15.05 2.76 -3.13
N ASP A 307 -13.81 3.17 -2.93
CA ASP A 307 -12.68 2.26 -2.70
C ASP A 307 -12.92 1.37 -1.46
N LEU A 308 -13.45 1.95 -0.37
CA LEU A 308 -13.80 1.17 0.82
C LEU A 308 -14.95 0.19 0.54
N ASN A 309 -15.97 0.62 -0.21
CA ASN A 309 -17.08 -0.24 -0.59
C ASN A 309 -16.62 -1.43 -1.43
N ASP A 310 -15.69 -1.20 -2.37
CA ASP A 310 -15.11 -2.24 -3.22
C ASP A 310 -14.32 -3.25 -2.37
N VAL A 311 -13.49 -2.77 -1.43
CA VAL A 311 -12.80 -3.64 -0.45
C VAL A 311 -13.77 -4.44 0.41
N LEU A 312 -14.87 -3.84 0.88
CA LEU A 312 -15.86 -4.54 1.69
C LEU A 312 -16.61 -5.61 0.88
N ASN A 313 -16.90 -5.35 -0.40
CA ASN A 313 -17.46 -6.35 -1.30
C ASN A 313 -16.50 -7.54 -1.49
N LEU A 314 -15.20 -7.29 -1.64
CA LEU A 314 -14.18 -8.36 -1.71
C LEU A 314 -14.11 -9.20 -0.44
N LEU A 315 -14.43 -8.60 0.71
CA LEU A 315 -14.52 -9.29 2.00
C LEU A 315 -15.84 -10.04 2.22
N GLY A 316 -16.79 -9.97 1.26
CA GLY A 316 -18.10 -10.59 1.38
C GLY A 316 -19.07 -9.81 2.27
N ASN A 317 -18.93 -8.48 2.34
CA ASN A 317 -19.77 -7.57 3.12
C ASN A 317 -19.93 -8.01 4.59
N PRO A 318 -18.85 -8.01 5.38
CA PRO A 318 -18.92 -8.35 6.79
C PRO A 318 -19.92 -7.42 7.52
N PRO A 319 -20.64 -7.90 8.54
CA PRO A 319 -21.69 -7.12 9.20
C PRO A 319 -21.18 -5.96 10.05
N ALA A 320 -19.92 -6.03 10.51
CA ALA A 320 -19.30 -5.02 11.36
C ALA A 320 -17.82 -4.83 11.00
N PRO A 321 -17.50 -4.30 9.80
CA PRO A 321 -16.13 -4.09 9.36
C PRO A 321 -15.39 -3.13 10.28
N ARG A 322 -14.08 -3.34 10.42
CA ARG A 322 -13.20 -2.57 11.29
C ARG A 322 -12.10 -1.93 10.47
N LEU A 323 -12.05 -0.61 10.47
CA LEU A 323 -11.02 0.18 9.81
C LEU A 323 -10.02 0.70 10.85
N PHE A 324 -8.76 0.30 10.71
CA PHE A 324 -7.67 0.74 11.58
C PHE A 324 -6.79 1.78 10.88
N PHE A 325 -6.73 2.99 11.44
CA PHE A 325 -5.73 4.00 11.12
C PHE A 325 -4.49 3.77 11.98
N VAL A 326 -3.45 3.22 11.39
CA VAL A 326 -2.18 2.97 12.08
C VAL A 326 -1.34 4.23 12.05
N VAL A 327 -0.97 4.72 13.22
CA VAL A 327 -0.23 5.97 13.41
C VAL A 327 0.94 5.78 14.37
N PRO A 328 1.96 6.64 14.27
CA PRO A 328 3.01 6.74 15.28
C PRO A 328 2.46 7.30 16.62
N PRO A 329 3.24 7.23 17.72
CA PRO A 329 2.84 7.72 19.03
C PRO A 329 2.32 9.17 19.06
N ASN A 330 2.98 10.07 18.34
CA ASN A 330 2.65 11.50 18.34
C ASN A 330 1.29 11.77 17.67
N GLY A 331 0.88 10.95 16.71
CA GLY A 331 -0.39 11.09 16.00
C GLY A 331 -1.58 10.47 16.73
N PHE A 332 -1.35 9.68 17.79
CA PHE A 332 -2.39 8.85 18.39
C PHE A 332 -3.41 9.62 19.23
N ALA A 333 -2.94 10.55 20.08
CA ALA A 333 -3.81 11.23 21.04
C ALA A 333 -4.86 12.11 20.34
N ASP A 334 -4.41 12.89 19.36
CA ASP A 334 -5.24 13.90 18.68
C ASP A 334 -5.89 13.40 17.39
N PHE A 335 -5.72 12.12 17.02
CA PHE A 335 -6.34 11.58 15.81
C PHE A 335 -7.87 11.63 15.92
N GLN A 336 -8.52 12.25 14.95
CA GLN A 336 -9.97 12.40 14.94
C GLN A 336 -10.61 11.41 13.97
N TYR A 337 -11.93 11.26 14.09
CA TYR A 337 -12.73 10.52 13.13
C TYR A 337 -12.49 11.05 11.70
N GLN A 338 -12.36 10.14 10.74
CA GLN A 338 -12.15 10.51 9.34
C GLN A 338 -13.48 10.47 8.58
N GLN A 339 -13.87 11.62 8.01
CA GLN A 339 -15.04 11.71 7.16
C GLN A 339 -14.83 10.99 5.83
N TYR A 340 -15.91 10.43 5.30
CA TYR A 340 -15.89 9.80 3.99
C TYR A 340 -16.02 10.86 2.90
N VAL A 341 -15.29 10.65 1.80
CA VAL A 341 -15.31 11.53 0.63
C VAL A 341 -15.73 10.77 -0.62
N THR A 342 -16.22 11.50 -1.62
CA THR A 342 -16.40 11.01 -2.98
C THR A 342 -15.05 10.74 -3.65
N GLN A 343 -15.07 10.19 -4.86
CA GLN A 343 -13.85 10.03 -5.66
C GLN A 343 -13.15 11.36 -5.97
N GLU A 344 -13.94 12.44 -6.06
CA GLU A 344 -13.50 13.81 -6.31
C GLU A 344 -12.97 14.50 -5.04
N GLY A 345 -12.97 13.81 -3.89
CA GLY A 345 -12.46 14.33 -2.62
C GLY A 345 -13.44 15.25 -1.88
N THR A 346 -14.69 15.36 -2.33
CA THR A 346 -15.73 16.13 -1.64
C THR A 346 -16.34 15.33 -0.49
N PRO A 347 -16.55 15.92 0.71
CA PRO A 347 -17.21 15.22 1.82
C PRO A 347 -18.60 14.73 1.41
N THR A 348 -18.93 13.49 1.77
CA THR A 348 -20.25 12.91 1.51
C THR A 348 -20.90 12.39 2.80
N THR A 349 -22.20 12.66 2.94
CA THR A 349 -23.05 12.11 3.98
C THR A 349 -23.89 10.93 3.48
N HIS A 350 -24.00 10.76 2.15
CA HIS A 350 -24.77 9.69 1.55
C HIS A 350 -23.91 8.42 1.42
N LEU A 351 -23.86 7.68 2.52
CA LEU A 351 -23.02 6.49 2.63
C LEU A 351 -23.73 5.21 2.16
N SER A 352 -23.00 4.26 1.56
CA SER A 352 -23.53 2.91 1.33
C SER A 352 -23.74 2.16 2.65
N ALA A 353 -24.64 1.17 2.68
CA ALA A 353 -24.94 0.42 3.90
C ALA A 353 -23.68 -0.23 4.51
N SER A 354 -22.84 -0.85 3.67
CA SER A 354 -21.57 -1.46 4.09
C SER A 354 -20.63 -0.42 4.71
N VAL A 355 -20.49 0.77 4.12
CA VAL A 355 -19.60 1.82 4.64
C VAL A 355 -20.14 2.45 5.93
N ARG A 356 -21.47 2.57 6.09
CA ARG A 356 -22.11 3.02 7.35
C ARG A 356 -21.79 2.11 8.53
N SER A 357 -21.62 0.81 8.28
CA SER A 357 -21.34 -0.19 9.33
C SER A 357 -19.88 -0.22 9.81
N ILE A 358 -18.98 0.54 9.17
CA ILE A 358 -17.55 0.56 9.53
C ILE A 358 -17.34 1.17 10.91
N HIS A 359 -16.62 0.43 11.75
CA HIS A 359 -16.04 0.94 12.98
C HIS A 359 -14.61 1.43 12.76
N GLN A 360 -14.38 2.74 12.94
CA GLN A 360 -13.06 3.34 12.84
C GLN A 360 -12.30 3.26 14.16
N TYR A 361 -11.03 2.88 14.08
CA TYR A 361 -10.10 2.85 15.20
C TYR A 361 -8.80 3.54 14.80
N VAL A 362 -8.20 4.30 15.70
CA VAL A 362 -6.78 4.66 15.59
C VAL A 362 -5.96 3.64 16.37
N MET A 363 -4.86 3.15 15.79
CA MET A 363 -3.91 2.22 16.40
C MET A 363 -2.54 2.86 16.51
N GLN A 364 -1.94 2.82 17.69
CA GLN A 364 -0.57 3.26 17.91
C GLN A 364 0.43 2.13 17.62
N VAL A 365 1.38 2.40 16.73
CA VAL A 365 2.56 1.56 16.52
C VAL A 365 3.82 2.36 16.83
N THR A 366 4.57 1.94 17.85
CA THR A 366 5.82 2.59 18.26
C THR A 366 7.00 1.89 17.58
N PRO A 367 7.84 2.61 16.81
CA PRO A 367 9.10 2.08 16.31
C PRO A 367 10.00 1.58 17.44
N SER A 368 10.50 0.36 17.33
CA SER A 368 11.42 -0.26 18.29
C SER A 368 12.36 -1.22 17.57
N VAL A 369 13.52 -1.46 18.20
CA VAL A 369 14.49 -2.44 17.71
C VAL A 369 13.89 -3.83 17.91
N GLN A 370 13.79 -4.62 16.84
CA GLN A 370 13.20 -5.96 16.93
C GLN A 370 14.27 -6.93 17.48
N ALA A 371 14.12 -7.39 18.72
CA ALA A 371 15.03 -8.37 19.29
C ALA A 371 14.89 -9.72 18.57
N GLY A 372 15.93 -10.13 17.82
CA GLY A 372 16.13 -11.53 17.42
C GLY A 372 15.59 -11.97 16.05
N MET A 373 15.80 -11.20 14.99
CA MET A 373 15.73 -11.70 13.61
C MET A 373 17.11 -11.82 12.97
N THR A 374 18.05 -12.44 13.68
CA THR A 374 19.29 -12.89 13.06
C THR A 374 18.91 -14.08 12.19
N GLN A 375 18.94 -13.92 10.86
CA GLN A 375 18.98 -15.07 9.97
C GLN A 375 20.24 -15.87 10.36
N HIS A 376 20.05 -17.04 10.97
CA HIS A 376 21.13 -18.01 11.02
C HIS A 376 21.51 -18.30 9.56
N PRO A 377 22.77 -18.05 9.15
CA PRO A 377 23.20 -18.54 7.86
C PRO A 377 23.04 -20.05 7.88
N SER A 378 22.25 -20.55 6.93
CA SER A 378 22.18 -21.95 6.56
C SER A 378 23.61 -22.47 6.40
N SER A 379 24.10 -23.19 7.41
CA SER A 379 25.35 -23.93 7.34
C SER A 379 25.13 -25.13 6.44
N ASP A 380 25.26 -24.91 5.13
CA ASP A 380 25.49 -25.97 4.15
C ASP A 380 26.87 -25.72 3.51
N GLU A 381 27.91 -25.77 4.35
CA GLU A 381 29.28 -25.91 3.87
C GLU A 381 29.49 -27.38 3.48
N GLY A 382 29.25 -27.66 2.20
CA GLY A 382 29.64 -28.88 1.54
C GLY A 382 31.14 -29.16 1.75
N THR A 383 31.41 -30.25 2.45
CA THR A 383 32.75 -30.77 2.74
C THR A 383 33.50 -31.09 1.43
N LYS A 384 34.41 -30.21 1.00
CA LYS A 384 35.40 -30.55 -0.05
C LYS A 384 36.48 -31.46 0.54
N LYS A 385 36.29 -32.77 0.39
CA LYS A 385 37.34 -33.78 0.58
C LYS A 385 38.42 -33.58 -0.49
N ARG A 386 39.64 -33.28 -0.04
CA ARG A 386 40.88 -33.38 -0.83
C ARG A 386 41.08 -34.83 -1.31
N LEU A 387 41.16 -35.03 -2.62
CA LEU A 387 41.85 -36.17 -3.21
C LEU A 387 43.25 -35.71 -3.61
N ARG A 388 44.27 -36.40 -3.11
CA ARG A 388 45.65 -36.36 -3.61
C ARG A 388 45.72 -37.35 -4.75
N ASP A 389 46.18 -36.89 -5.90
CA ASP A 389 46.65 -37.77 -6.97
C ASP A 389 48.17 -37.94 -6.83
N GLU A 390 48.60 -39.19 -7.02
CA GLU A 390 49.97 -39.62 -7.27
C GLU A 390 50.40 -39.31 -8.71
#